data_AF-A0A7W0P4Z6-F1
#
_entry.id   AF-A0A7W0P4Z6-F1
#
_cell.length_a   1.000
_cell.length_b   1.000
_cell.length_c   1.000
_cell.angle_alpha   90.00
_cell.angle_beta   90.00
_cell.angle_gamma   90.00
#
_symmetry.space_group_name_H-M   'P 1'
#
loop_
_entity.id
_entity.type
_entity.pdbx_description
1 polymer ?
#
loop_
_entity_poly.entity_id
_entity_poly.type
_entity_poly.pdbx_seq_one_letter_code
_entity_poly.pdbx_strand_id
1 'polypeptide(L)' 'MRVLVTEKLSDAGLELLRERFQVDVREDLAHGGLAAAIAPYDALVIRSATRVTGEVLEAAPRLKVVARAGIGVD' A
#
# COMPACT_ATOMS: atom_id res chain seq x y z
N MET A 1 0.94 -12.36 6.14
CA MET A 1 0.28 -11.42 5.21
C MET A 1 1.31 -10.43 4.72
N ARG A 2 1.21 -10.04 3.45
CA ARG A 2 2.11 -9.08 2.81
C ARG A 2 1.44 -7.70 2.73
N VAL A 3 2.14 -6.68 3.22
CA VAL A 3 1.71 -5.28 3.23
C VAL A 3 2.61 -4.51 2.29
N LEU A 4 2.02 -3.84 1.31
CA LEU A 4 2.72 -2.89 0.45
C LEU A 4 2.53 -1.48 0.98
N VAL A 5 3.62 -0.73 1.14
CA VAL A 5 3.59 0.70 1.46
C VAL A 5 4.19 1.46 0.28
N THR A 6 3.40 2.31 -0.37
CA THR A 6 3.82 3.03 -1.59
C THR A 6 4.23 4.47 -1.32
N GLU A 7 4.14 4.95 -0.09
CA GLU A 7 4.45 6.33 0.27
C GLU A 7 5.12 6.39 1.66
N LYS A 8 5.80 7.50 1.94
CA LYS A 8 6.47 7.69 3.23
C LYS A 8 5.54 7.48 4.41
N LEU A 9 5.95 6.57 5.29
CA LEU A 9 5.39 6.34 6.62
C LEU A 9 6.51 6.57 7.64
N SER A 10 6.17 6.94 8.88
CA SER A 10 7.19 7.07 9.93
C SER A 10 7.86 5.72 10.21
N ASP A 11 9.14 5.75 10.59
CA ASP A 11 9.90 4.55 10.92
C ASP A 11 9.22 3.73 12.03
N ALA A 12 8.75 4.41 13.07
CA ALA A 12 7.97 3.78 14.14
C ALA A 12 6.70 3.07 13.61
N GLY A 13 6.02 3.64 12.62
CA GLY A 13 4.85 3.00 12.01
C GLY A 13 5.23 1.76 11.18
N LEU A 14 6.36 1.82 10.47
CA LEU A 14 6.88 0.67 9.73
C LEU A 14 7.35 -0.45 10.65
N GLU A 15 7.99 -0.12 11.78
CA GLU A 15 8.41 -1.09 12.79
C GLU A 15 7.21 -1.84 13.36
N LEU A 16 6.15 -1.13 13.78
CA LEU A 16 4.92 -1.75 14.28
C LEU A 16 4.25 -2.67 13.25
N LEU A 17 4.27 -2.31 11.96
CA LEU A 17 3.75 -3.19 10.91
C LEU A 17 4.63 -4.42 10.71
N ARG A 18 5.95 -4.27 10.76
CA ARG A 18 6.94 -5.36 10.58
C ARG A 18 6.93 -6.37 11.73
N GLU A 19 6.46 -6.00 12.92
CA GLU A 19 6.27 -6.94 14.02
C GLU A 19 5.27 -8.06 13.69
N ARG A 20 4.30 -7.81 12.79
CA ARG A 20 3.21 -8.75 12.49
C ARG A 20 3.12 -9.17 11.03
N PHE A 21 3.69 -8.39 10.12
CA PHE A 21 3.51 -8.58 8.68
C PHE A 21 4.83 -8.49 7.92
N GLN A 22 4.84 -9.08 6.71
CA GLN A 22 5.90 -8.85 5.75
C GLN A 22 5.62 -7.53 5.05
N VAL A 23 6.46 -6.52 5.29
CA VAL A 23 6.24 -5.15 4.81
C VAL A 23 7.25 -4.81 3.72
N ASP A 24 6.75 -4.56 2.52
CA ASP A 24 7.52 -4.05 1.40
C ASP A 24 7.24 -2.54 1.24
N VAL A 25 8.29 -1.72 1.23
CA VAL A 25 8.20 -0.28 0.98
C VAL A 25 8.69 0.00 -0.43
N ARG A 26 7.81 0.51 -1.29
CA ARG A 26 8.02 0.71 -2.73
C ARG A 26 7.44 2.05 -3.17
N GLU A 27 8.13 3.12 -2.80
CA GLU A 27 7.74 4.50 -3.14
C GLU A 27 7.71 4.76 -4.65
N ASP A 28 8.48 3.97 -5.42
CA ASP A 28 8.50 4.01 -6.88
C ASP A 28 7.14 3.66 -7.52
N LEU A 29 6.26 2.97 -6.79
CA LEU A 29 4.94 2.56 -7.29
C LEU A 29 3.86 3.63 -7.11
N ALA A 30 4.13 4.73 -6.40
CA ALA A 30 3.14 5.78 -6.13
C ALA A 30 2.59 6.45 -7.41
N HIS A 31 3.41 6.51 -8.46
CA HIS A 31 3.11 7.22 -9.70
C HIS A 31 2.90 6.30 -10.91
N GLY A 32 2.91 4.98 -10.71
CA GLY A 32 2.71 4.02 -11.80
C GLY A 32 3.19 2.61 -11.43
N GLY A 33 2.78 1.61 -12.23
CA GLY A 33 3.23 0.22 -12.04
C GLY A 33 2.57 -0.53 -10.88
N LEU A 34 1.72 0.11 -10.08
CA LEU A 34 1.04 -0.51 -8.96
C LEU A 34 0.19 -1.73 -9.38
N ALA A 35 -0.60 -1.61 -10.45
CA ALA A 35 -1.43 -2.71 -10.94
C ALA A 35 -0.61 -3.95 -11.32
N ALA A 36 0.58 -3.77 -11.88
CA ALA A 36 1.47 -4.89 -12.24
C ALA A 36 2.10 -5.56 -11.00
N ALA A 37 2.26 -4.82 -9.90
CA ALA A 37 2.98 -5.26 -8.71
C ALA A 37 2.07 -5.72 -7.56
N ILE A 38 0.77 -5.35 -7.56
CA ILE A 38 -0.11 -5.46 -6.39
C ILE A 38 -0.62 -6.89 -6.11
N ALA A 39 -0.65 -7.76 -7.12
CA ALA A 39 -1.21 -9.12 -7.03
C ALA A 39 -0.79 -9.98 -5.82
N PRO A 40 0.47 -9.98 -5.33
CA PRO A 40 0.88 -10.80 -4.19
C PRO A 40 0.53 -10.19 -2.81
N TYR A 41 0.03 -8.96 -2.74
CA TYR A 41 -0.17 -8.25 -1.48
C TYR A 41 -1.58 -8.43 -0.92
N ASP A 42 -1.66 -8.56 0.40
CA ASP A 42 -2.91 -8.69 1.14
C ASP A 42 -3.44 -7.34 1.64
N ALA A 43 -2.56 -6.35 1.78
CA ALA A 43 -2.88 -5.00 2.22
C ALA A 43 -2.03 -3.96 1.48
N LEU A 44 -2.61 -2.79 1.26
CA LEU A 44 -1.95 -1.63 0.66
C LEU A 44 -2.07 -0.42 1.58
N VAL A 45 -0.96 0.24 1.89
CA VAL A 45 -0.90 1.48 2.66
C VAL A 45 -0.49 2.61 1.73
N ILE A 46 -1.34 3.63 1.60
CA ILE A 46 -1.14 4.80 0.75
C ILE A 46 -1.27 6.10 1.55
N ARG A 47 -0.90 7.23 0.96
CA ARG A 47 -1.33 8.57 1.38
C ARG A 47 -2.08 9.28 0.24
N SER A 48 -1.53 10.37 -0.29
CA SER A 48 -2.20 11.24 -1.27
C SER A 48 -1.63 11.10 -2.68
N ALA A 49 -0.42 10.58 -2.85
CA ALA A 49 0.20 10.44 -4.16
C ALA A 49 -0.33 9.21 -4.92
N THR A 50 -0.54 8.09 -4.21
CA THR A 50 -0.96 6.84 -4.82
C THR A 50 -2.46 6.85 -5.12
N ARG A 51 -2.82 6.67 -6.40
CA ARG A 51 -4.22 6.50 -6.81
C ARG A 51 -4.57 5.02 -6.91
N VAL A 52 -5.55 4.59 -6.12
CA VAL A 52 -6.12 3.25 -6.20
C VAL A 52 -7.29 3.28 -7.17
N THR A 53 -7.00 2.98 -8.44
CA THR A 53 -7.98 2.93 -9.53
C THR A 53 -8.69 1.57 -9.59
N GLY A 54 -9.76 1.46 -10.39
CA GLY A 54 -10.43 0.17 -10.62
C GLY A 54 -9.48 -0.91 -11.16
N GLU A 55 -8.60 -0.55 -12.10
CA GLU A 55 -7.57 -1.44 -12.65
C GLU A 55 -6.64 -2.01 -11.56
N VAL A 56 -6.24 -1.18 -10.58
CA VAL A 56 -5.43 -1.64 -9.45
C VAL A 56 -6.19 -2.67 -8.63
N LEU A 57 -7.48 -2.48 -8.38
CA LEU A 57 -8.30 -3.41 -7.60
C LEU A 57 -8.54 -4.72 -8.35
N GLU A 58 -8.80 -4.65 -9.66
CA GLU A 58 -8.94 -5.84 -10.53
C GLU A 58 -7.65 -6.68 -10.56
N ALA A 59 -6.49 -6.03 -10.57
CA ALA A 59 -5.19 -6.69 -10.56
C ALA A 59 -4.77 -7.23 -9.17
N ALA A 60 -5.58 -7.02 -8.13
CA ALA A 60 -5.23 -7.31 -6.74
C ALA A 60 -6.12 -8.42 -6.12
N PRO A 61 -6.07 -9.67 -6.61
CA PRO A 61 -6.97 -10.76 -6.18
C PRO A 61 -6.83 -11.15 -4.70
N ARG A 62 -5.73 -10.74 -4.05
CA ARG A 62 -5.45 -11.01 -2.64
C ARG A 62 -5.72 -9.83 -1.72
N LEU A 63 -5.93 -8.64 -2.28
CA LEU A 63 -6.03 -7.41 -1.52
C LEU A 63 -7.32 -7.41 -0.69
N LYS A 64 -7.17 -7.29 0.62
CA LYS A 64 -8.27 -7.31 1.59
C LYS A 64 -8.58 -5.92 2.13
N VAL A 65 -7.57 -5.05 2.15
CA VAL A 65 -7.68 -3.72 2.76
C VAL A 65 -6.75 -2.72 2.07
N VAL A 66 -7.27 -1.51 1.89
CA VAL A 66 -6.49 -0.32 1.54
C VAL A 66 -6.56 0.65 2.72
N ALA A 67 -5.42 0.91 3.35
CA ALA A 67 -5.30 1.86 4.45
C ALA A 67 -4.74 3.18 3.93
N ARG A 68 -5.48 4.27 4.10
CA ARG A 68 -5.02 5.62 3.73
C ARG A 68 -4.51 6.35 4.97
N ALA A 69 -3.19 6.53 5.06
CA ALA A 69 -2.55 7.23 6.15
C ALA A 69 -2.65 8.76 5.97
N GLY A 70 -3.72 9.34 6.52
CA GLY A 70 -3.96 10.77 6.52
C GLY A 70 -5.01 11.18 7.56
N ILE A 71 -5.13 12.47 7.83
CA ILE A 71 -6.12 13.03 8.78
C ILE A 71 -7.50 13.25 8.15
N GLY A 72 -7.64 13.06 6.83
CA GLY A 72 -8.91 13.15 6.11
C GLY A 72 -9.53 14.55 6.11
N VAL A 73 -9.30 15.31 5.03
CA VAL A 73 -10.24 16.31 4.52
C VAL A 73 -9.99 16.41 3.01
N ASP A 74 -10.34 15.35 2.30
CA ASP A 74 -10.58 15.48 0.86
C ASP A 74 -11.96 16.10 0.66
#